data_AF-L0GT56-F1
#
_entry.id   AF-L0GT56-F1
#
_cell.length_a   1.000
_cell.length_b   1.000
_cell.length_c   1.000
_cell.angle_alpha   90.00
_cell.angle_beta   90.00
_cell.angle_gamma   90.00
#
_symmetry.space_group_name_H-M   'P 1'
#
loop_
_entity.id
_entity.type
_entity.pdbx_description
1 polymer ?
#
loop_
_entity_poly.entity_id
_entity_poly.type
_entity_poly.pdbx_seq_one_letter_code
_entity_poly.pdbx_strand_id
1 'polypeptide(L)'
;MTCSPVDLRTGLLVGIGLVTNSLFEWLADIGTWFGGGTVDDWLPVHRLLAVGLFAGELLAVAAYARGARKRYRPRVGVEPQPAQVHGLILFLSNLSAEQARAVQAGLTTLDGLAAFRAAHGGLNWRMPLEAIAHHAPRLQHVIVICSAGRTGSAGQWPLFRALVQRVFPGAAFELRSAAQLDSRFGAGIDFEDVDGVAQATDDAYVHLLERGLPHSEILIDVTGGQKTNAIAATAVALAEGRRIQYVACDRDTCTCHLNVYDVTYDG
;
A
#
# COMPACT_ATOMS: atom_id res chain seq x y z
N MET A 1 -29.67 -31.93 6.74
CA MET A 1 -29.93 -31.48 5.35
C MET A 1 -29.04 -30.28 5.07
N THR A 2 -27.91 -30.52 4.42
CA THR A 2 -26.95 -29.49 4.02
C THR A 2 -27.31 -29.05 2.61
N CYS A 3 -27.82 -27.82 2.44
CA CYS A 3 -28.00 -27.23 1.11
C CYS A 3 -26.64 -27.19 0.39
N SER A 4 -26.61 -27.75 -0.81
CA SER A 4 -25.43 -27.77 -1.65
C SER A 4 -25.13 -26.35 -2.16
N PRO A 5 -23.86 -25.90 -2.20
CA PRO A 5 -23.47 -24.57 -2.70
C PRO A 5 -23.80 -24.33 -4.19
N VAL A 6 -24.29 -25.34 -4.90
CA VAL A 6 -24.72 -25.29 -6.31
C VAL A 6 -26.11 -24.61 -6.47
N ASP A 7 -26.95 -24.59 -5.44
CA ASP A 7 -28.31 -24.01 -5.52
C ASP A 7 -28.33 -22.47 -5.49
N LEU A 8 -27.40 -21.84 -4.76
CA LEU A 8 -27.43 -20.39 -4.56
C LEU A 8 -27.01 -19.62 -5.83
N ARG A 9 -26.03 -20.14 -6.58
CA ARG A 9 -25.52 -19.53 -7.80
C ARG A 9 -26.52 -19.63 -8.95
N THR A 10 -27.19 -20.78 -9.06
CA THR A 10 -28.22 -21.01 -10.08
C THR A 10 -29.45 -20.15 -9.80
N GLY A 11 -29.90 -20.06 -8.54
CA GLY A 11 -30.99 -19.17 -8.14
C GLY A 11 -30.69 -17.69 -8.42
N LEU A 12 -29.46 -17.24 -8.15
CA LEU A 12 -29.03 -15.86 -8.43
C LEU A 12 -29.02 -15.56 -9.94
N LEU A 13 -28.50 -16.46 -10.77
CA LEU A 13 -28.45 -16.26 -12.22
C LEU A 13 -29.84 -16.25 -12.86
N VAL A 14 -30.75 -17.12 -12.38
CA VAL A 14 -32.16 -17.12 -12.81
C VAL A 14 -32.88 -15.86 -12.34
N GLY A 15 -32.62 -15.40 -11.12
CA GLY A 15 -33.15 -14.13 -10.58
C GLY A 15 -32.73 -12.92 -11.42
N ILE A 16 -31.43 -12.81 -11.72
CA ILE A 16 -30.89 -11.74 -12.58
C ILE A 16 -31.51 -11.80 -13.99
N GLY A 17 -31.69 -13.00 -14.55
CA GLY A 17 -32.32 -13.18 -15.87
C GLY A 17 -33.78 -12.72 -15.91
N LEU A 18 -34.55 -12.99 -14.86
CA LEU A 18 -35.94 -12.54 -14.74
C LEU A 18 -36.02 -11.02 -14.54
N VAL A 19 -35.16 -10.45 -13.69
CA VAL A 19 -35.10 -8.99 -13.47
C VAL A 19 -34.74 -8.24 -14.74
N THR A 20 -33.73 -8.71 -15.49
CA THR A 20 -33.32 -8.08 -16.74
C THR A 20 -34.42 -8.11 -17.80
N ASN A 21 -35.09 -9.26 -17.99
CA ASN A 21 -36.19 -9.35 -18.94
C ASN A 21 -37.37 -8.42 -18.58
N SER A 22 -37.75 -8.35 -17.30
CA SER A 22 -38.79 -7.43 -16.83
C SER A 22 -38.39 -5.95 -16.91
N LEU A 23 -37.09 -5.62 -16.79
CA LEU A 23 -36.58 -4.25 -16.94
C LEU A 23 -36.66 -3.79 -18.40
N PHE A 24 -36.33 -4.66 -19.36
CA PHE A 24 -36.42 -4.36 -20.79
C PHE A 24 -37.87 -4.14 -21.23
N GLU A 25 -38.81 -4.94 -20.73
CA GLU A 25 -40.25 -4.73 -20.94
C GLU A 25 -40.72 -3.40 -20.37
N TRP A 26 -40.23 -3.00 -19.18
CA TRP A 26 -40.51 -1.69 -18.59
C TRP A 26 -39.99 -0.52 -19.44
N LEU A 27 -38.77 -0.63 -19.96
CA LEU A 27 -38.17 0.41 -20.81
C LEU A 27 -38.89 0.52 -22.16
N ALA A 28 -39.29 -0.60 -22.75
CA ALA A 28 -40.07 -0.62 -23.98
C ALA A 28 -41.44 0.05 -23.78
N ASP A 29 -42.14 -0.29 -22.70
CA ASP A 29 -43.44 0.27 -22.34
C ASP A 29 -43.41 1.77 -22.08
N ILE A 30 -42.39 2.24 -21.33
CA ILE A 30 -42.13 3.66 -21.12
C ILE A 30 -41.96 4.37 -22.47
N GLY A 31 -41.20 3.77 -23.40
CA GLY A 31 -40.99 4.29 -24.74
C GLY A 31 -42.30 4.44 -25.53
N THR A 32 -43.16 3.41 -25.51
CA THR A 32 -44.49 3.45 -26.14
C THR A 32 -45.41 4.47 -25.49
N TRP A 33 -45.37 4.62 -24.17
CA TRP A 33 -46.20 5.61 -23.46
C TRP A 33 -45.79 7.05 -23.77
N PHE A 34 -44.48 7.35 -23.76
CA PHE A 34 -43.97 8.66 -24.20
C PHE A 34 -44.24 8.93 -25.70
N GLY A 35 -44.36 7.88 -26.52
CA GLY A 35 -44.78 7.95 -27.91
C GLY A 35 -46.29 8.15 -28.13
N GLY A 36 -47.09 8.27 -27.05
CA GLY A 36 -48.54 8.45 -27.13
C GLY A 36 -49.33 7.15 -27.39
N GLY A 37 -48.68 6.00 -27.31
CA GLY A 37 -49.30 4.68 -27.40
C GLY A 37 -49.96 4.24 -26.09
N THR A 38 -50.93 3.33 -26.19
CA THR A 38 -51.56 2.67 -25.04
C THR A 38 -50.80 1.39 -24.71
N VAL A 39 -50.39 1.23 -23.45
CA VAL A 39 -49.77 0.00 -22.94
C VAL A 39 -50.88 -0.93 -22.47
N ASP A 40 -50.83 -2.21 -22.87
CA ASP A 40 -51.84 -3.21 -22.49
C ASP A 40 -51.83 -3.50 -20.98
N ASP A 41 -53.03 -3.64 -20.38
CA ASP A 41 -53.28 -3.88 -18.94
C ASP A 41 -52.87 -5.28 -18.43
N TRP A 42 -52.06 -6.04 -19.20
CA TRP A 42 -51.68 -7.40 -18.86
C TRP A 42 -50.76 -7.45 -17.63
N LEU A 43 -51.41 -7.58 -16.47
CA LEU A 43 -50.94 -8.08 -15.17
C LEU A 43 -49.77 -7.32 -14.54
N PRO A 44 -50.02 -6.23 -13.77
CA PRO A 44 -49.03 -5.59 -12.89
C PRO A 44 -48.34 -6.55 -11.88
N VAL A 45 -48.87 -7.75 -11.70
CA VAL A 45 -48.38 -8.76 -10.74
C VAL A 45 -46.95 -9.20 -11.03
N HIS A 46 -46.58 -9.52 -12.28
CA HIS A 46 -45.20 -9.97 -12.57
C HIS A 46 -44.17 -8.85 -12.37
N ARG A 47 -44.56 -7.59 -12.61
CA ARG A 47 -43.74 -6.39 -12.36
C ARG A 47 -43.53 -6.16 -10.87
N LEU A 48 -44.60 -6.29 -10.08
CA LEU A 48 -44.52 -6.21 -8.62
C LEU A 48 -43.65 -7.34 -8.04
N LEU A 49 -43.75 -8.55 -8.59
CA LEU A 49 -42.90 -9.68 -8.22
C LEU A 49 -41.43 -9.40 -8.58
N ALA A 50 -41.14 -8.86 -9.76
CA ALA A 50 -39.78 -8.53 -10.19
C ALA A 50 -39.14 -7.44 -9.32
N VAL A 51 -39.88 -6.35 -9.00
CA VAL A 51 -39.41 -5.30 -8.09
C VAL A 51 -39.18 -5.86 -6.68
N GLY A 52 -40.10 -6.71 -6.19
CA GLY A 52 -39.96 -7.38 -4.91
C GLY A 52 -38.73 -8.30 -4.84
N LEU A 53 -38.48 -9.08 -5.89
CA LEU A 53 -37.30 -9.93 -6.04
C LEU A 53 -36.01 -9.11 -6.05
N PHE A 54 -35.94 -8.05 -6.86
CA PHE A 54 -34.77 -7.18 -6.93
C PHE A 54 -34.49 -6.47 -5.60
N ALA A 55 -35.52 -5.95 -4.93
CA ALA A 55 -35.37 -5.37 -3.59
C ALA A 55 -34.91 -6.43 -2.59
N GLY A 56 -35.42 -7.66 -2.68
CA GLY A 56 -34.98 -8.80 -1.87
C GLY A 56 -33.52 -9.16 -2.11
N GLU A 57 -33.06 -9.20 -3.37
CA GLU A 57 -31.66 -9.44 -3.75
C GLU A 57 -30.75 -8.32 -3.24
N LEU A 58 -31.14 -7.06 -3.40
CA LEU A 58 -30.40 -5.92 -2.84
C LEU A 58 -30.31 -5.99 -1.32
N LEU A 59 -31.39 -6.34 -0.64
CA LEU A 59 -31.39 -6.53 0.82
C LEU A 59 -30.51 -7.71 1.23
N ALA A 60 -30.52 -8.81 0.48
CA ALA A 60 -29.68 -9.97 0.72
C ALA A 60 -28.20 -9.64 0.51
N VAL A 61 -27.84 -8.95 -0.59
CA VAL A 61 -26.48 -8.45 -0.85
C VAL A 61 -26.06 -7.46 0.23
N ALA A 62 -26.94 -6.52 0.63
CA ALA A 62 -26.63 -5.56 1.67
C ALA A 62 -26.49 -6.22 3.06
N ALA A 63 -27.25 -7.28 3.36
CA ALA A 63 -27.13 -8.06 4.57
C ALA A 63 -25.85 -8.90 4.57
N TYR A 64 -25.52 -9.53 3.43
CA TYR A 64 -24.29 -10.28 3.22
C TYR A 64 -23.07 -9.36 3.34
N ALA A 65 -23.07 -8.20 2.70
CA ALA A 65 -22.01 -7.20 2.79
C ALA A 65 -21.84 -6.66 4.22
N ARG A 66 -22.94 -6.41 4.95
CA ARG A 66 -22.89 -6.02 6.37
C ARG A 66 -22.40 -7.15 7.28
N GLY A 67 -22.75 -8.40 6.99
CA GLY A 67 -22.25 -9.58 7.69
C GLY A 67 -20.77 -9.86 7.42
N ALA A 68 -20.34 -9.68 6.18
CA ALA A 68 -18.96 -9.78 5.73
C ALA A 68 -18.06 -8.75 6.42
N ARG A 69 -18.50 -7.48 6.53
CA ARG A 69 -17.77 -6.44 7.29
C ARG A 69 -17.54 -6.80 8.77
N LYS A 70 -18.39 -7.64 9.37
CA LYS A 70 -18.19 -8.12 10.75
C LYS A 70 -17.17 -9.28 10.83
N ARG A 71 -16.91 -9.98 9.73
CA ARG A 71 -15.96 -11.10 9.64
C ARG A 71 -14.54 -10.65 9.28
N TYR A 72 -14.39 -9.60 8.47
CA TYR A 72 -13.08 -9.08 8.10
C TYR A 72 -12.49 -8.13 9.16
N ARG A 73 -12.19 -8.67 10.34
CA ARG A 73 -11.32 -7.97 11.30
C ARG A 73 -9.86 -8.19 10.88
N PRO A 74 -9.09 -7.13 10.57
CA PRO A 74 -7.67 -7.30 10.28
C PRO A 74 -6.97 -7.88 11.50
N ARG A 75 -6.24 -8.99 11.32
CA ARG A 75 -5.31 -9.50 12.33
C ARG A 75 -3.93 -8.99 11.97
N VAL A 76 -3.39 -8.17 12.87
CA VAL A 76 -2.03 -7.65 12.76
C VAL A 76 -1.12 -8.58 13.54
N GLY A 77 -0.40 -9.44 12.83
CA GLY A 77 0.71 -10.20 13.40
C GLY A 77 1.91 -9.28 13.60
N VAL A 78 2.62 -9.44 14.72
CA VAL A 78 3.86 -8.69 14.99
C VAL A 78 5.02 -9.68 15.03
N GLU A 79 5.99 -9.47 14.14
CA GLU A 79 7.25 -10.21 14.10
C GLU A 79 8.37 -9.34 14.69
N PRO A 80 8.81 -9.59 15.95
CA PRO A 80 9.85 -8.78 16.61
C PRO A 80 11.28 -9.09 16.12
N GLN A 81 11.45 -10.20 15.40
CA GLN A 81 12.69 -10.58 14.70
C GLN A 81 12.32 -11.05 13.30
N PRO A 82 12.00 -10.12 12.40
CA PRO A 82 11.44 -10.46 11.11
C PRO A 82 12.49 -11.07 10.19
N ALA A 83 12.05 -12.02 9.38
CA ALA A 83 12.86 -12.60 8.33
C ALA A 83 13.38 -11.52 7.37
N GLN A 84 14.59 -11.71 6.87
CA GLN A 84 15.18 -10.82 5.88
C GLN A 84 14.45 -10.94 4.54
N VAL A 85 14.30 -9.83 3.81
CA VAL A 85 13.55 -9.78 2.54
C VAL A 85 14.43 -9.35 1.37
N HIS A 86 13.92 -9.53 0.15
CA HIS A 86 14.62 -9.14 -1.07
C HIS A 86 14.25 -7.73 -1.56
N GLY A 87 13.04 -7.24 -1.26
CA GLY A 87 12.54 -5.94 -1.69
C GLY A 87 12.20 -5.05 -0.51
N LEU A 88 12.72 -3.82 -0.51
CA LEU A 88 12.45 -2.82 0.53
C LEU A 88 12.03 -1.49 -0.09
N ILE A 89 10.89 -0.96 0.33
CA ILE A 89 10.41 0.39 -0.02
C ILE A 89 10.61 1.29 1.18
N LEU A 90 11.32 2.39 1.02
CA LEU A 90 11.68 3.33 2.08
C LEU A 90 11.09 4.71 1.80
N PHE A 91 10.66 5.42 2.84
CA PHE A 91 10.40 6.86 2.75
C PHE A 91 11.58 7.65 3.32
N LEU A 92 12.08 8.60 2.55
CA LEU A 92 13.23 9.41 2.96
C LEU A 92 12.77 10.74 3.54
N SER A 93 13.07 10.99 4.81
CA SER A 93 12.94 12.31 5.41
C SER A 93 14.09 13.24 5.00
N ASN A 94 13.82 14.54 5.01
CA ASN A 94 14.83 15.55 4.81
C ASN A 94 15.72 15.71 6.06
N LEU A 95 17.02 15.93 5.84
CA LEU A 95 17.94 16.49 6.83
C LEU A 95 17.92 18.01 6.77
N SER A 96 18.20 18.68 7.89
CA SER A 96 18.47 20.12 7.84
C SER A 96 19.69 20.41 6.95
N ALA A 97 19.79 21.63 6.41
CA ALA A 97 20.93 22.00 5.57
C ALA A 97 22.29 21.89 6.29
N GLU A 98 22.30 22.04 7.62
CA GLU A 98 23.50 21.81 8.43
C GLU A 98 23.81 20.31 8.55
N GLN A 99 22.81 19.49 8.87
CA GLN A 99 22.97 18.03 8.97
C GLN A 99 23.43 17.42 7.64
N ALA A 100 22.83 17.82 6.52
CA ALA A 100 23.21 17.36 5.19
C ALA A 100 24.66 17.75 4.84
N ARG A 101 25.08 18.99 5.17
CA ARG A 101 26.47 19.42 4.99
C ARG A 101 27.44 18.63 5.86
N ALA A 102 27.08 18.33 7.10
CA ALA A 102 27.89 17.52 8.00
C ALA A 102 28.10 16.10 7.44
N VAL A 103 27.03 15.45 6.98
CA VAL A 103 27.10 14.13 6.33
C VAL A 103 27.95 14.18 5.07
N GLN A 104 27.76 15.20 4.22
CA GLN A 104 28.53 15.38 2.98
C GLN A 104 30.02 15.57 3.24
N ALA A 105 30.39 16.33 4.27
CA ALA A 105 31.79 16.56 4.65
C ALA A 105 32.45 15.31 5.23
N GLY A 106 31.70 14.52 6.00
CA GLY A 106 32.16 13.26 6.60
C GLY A 106 32.09 12.06 5.66
N LEU A 107 31.49 12.17 4.47
CA LEU A 107 31.17 11.03 3.62
C LEU A 107 32.37 10.11 3.32
N THR A 108 33.58 10.67 3.23
CA THR A 108 34.79 9.90 2.96
C THR A 108 35.30 9.07 4.13
N THR A 109 34.84 9.34 5.35
CA THR A 109 35.28 8.65 6.58
C THR A 109 34.22 7.72 7.16
N LEU A 110 33.00 7.70 6.60
CA LEU A 110 31.87 6.90 7.08
C LEU A 110 31.92 5.43 6.59
N ASP A 111 33.00 4.71 6.88
CA ASP A 111 33.14 3.30 6.46
C ASP A 111 32.26 2.37 7.30
N GLY A 112 31.14 1.94 6.71
CA GLY A 112 30.19 1.05 7.38
C GLY A 112 29.18 1.75 8.30
N LEU A 113 28.17 0.98 8.72
CA LEU A 113 27.08 1.48 9.56
C LEU A 113 27.55 1.91 10.96
N ALA A 114 28.55 1.23 11.51
CA ALA A 114 29.12 1.59 12.81
C ALA A 114 29.73 3.00 12.82
N ALA A 115 30.45 3.37 11.74
CA ALA A 115 31.00 4.71 11.59
C ALA A 115 29.88 5.76 11.48
N PHE A 116 28.81 5.47 10.74
CA PHE A 116 27.64 6.34 10.68
C PHE A 116 26.96 6.51 12.04
N ARG A 117 26.77 5.43 12.80
CA ARG A 117 26.19 5.50 14.15
C ARG A 117 27.01 6.41 15.06
N ALA A 118 28.33 6.26 15.04
CA ALA A 118 29.24 7.06 15.87
C ALA A 118 29.22 8.55 15.52
N ALA A 119 29.23 8.90 14.23
CA ALA A 119 29.27 10.30 13.79
C ALA A 119 27.90 10.98 13.74
N HIS A 120 26.85 10.22 13.41
CA HIS A 120 25.56 10.74 12.95
C HIS A 120 24.36 9.94 13.48
N GLY A 121 24.53 9.14 14.54
CA GLY A 121 23.48 8.26 15.06
C GLY A 121 22.20 8.94 15.58
N GLY A 122 22.23 10.26 15.76
CA GLY A 122 21.05 11.07 16.10
C GLY A 122 20.24 11.57 14.89
N LEU A 123 20.74 11.38 13.66
CA LEU A 123 20.05 11.82 12.44
C LEU A 123 18.92 10.87 12.05
N ASN A 124 17.87 11.42 11.44
CA ASN A 124 16.71 10.64 11.00
C ASN A 124 17.06 9.59 9.92
N TRP A 125 18.17 9.78 9.18
CA TRP A 125 18.69 8.81 8.22
C TRP A 125 19.27 7.55 8.85
N ARG A 126 19.48 7.51 10.18
CA ARG A 126 19.89 6.27 10.85
C ARG A 126 18.87 5.16 10.61
N MET A 127 17.58 5.41 10.82
CA MET A 127 16.57 4.35 10.78
C MET A 127 16.44 3.68 9.39
N PRO A 128 16.40 4.42 8.27
CA PRO A 128 16.48 3.81 6.94
C PRO A 128 17.76 2.99 6.69
N LEU A 129 18.91 3.42 7.23
CA LEU A 129 20.15 2.65 7.12
C LEU A 129 20.11 1.37 7.95
N GLU A 130 19.52 1.41 9.14
CA GLU A 130 19.31 0.22 9.99
C GLU A 130 18.36 -0.78 9.33
N ALA A 131 17.29 -0.29 8.70
CA ALA A 131 16.38 -1.10 7.87
C ALA A 131 17.14 -1.82 6.75
N ILE A 132 17.94 -1.07 5.96
CA ILE A 132 18.76 -1.65 4.89
C ILE A 132 19.73 -2.68 5.47
N ALA A 133 20.40 -2.37 6.57
CA ALA A 133 21.41 -3.24 7.16
C ALA A 133 20.86 -4.58 7.63
N HIS A 134 19.66 -4.59 8.24
CA HIS A 134 18.99 -5.82 8.65
C HIS A 134 18.74 -6.75 7.46
N HIS A 135 18.32 -6.19 6.32
CA HIS A 135 17.99 -6.95 5.13
C HIS A 135 19.15 -7.19 4.17
N ALA A 136 20.24 -6.43 4.28
CA ALA A 136 21.37 -6.42 3.34
C ALA A 136 21.88 -7.80 2.89
N PRO A 137 21.93 -8.86 3.74
CA PRO A 137 22.38 -10.18 3.30
C PRO A 137 21.51 -10.84 2.22
N ARG A 138 20.21 -10.50 2.12
CA ARG A 138 19.28 -11.04 1.11
C ARG A 138 18.72 -9.98 0.17
N LEU A 139 18.92 -8.71 0.50
CA LEU A 139 18.33 -7.59 -0.24
C LEU A 139 18.81 -7.59 -1.68
N GLN A 140 17.87 -7.40 -2.61
CA GLN A 140 18.11 -7.28 -4.05
C GLN A 140 17.71 -5.91 -4.55
N HIS A 141 16.66 -5.32 -3.98
CA HIS A 141 16.11 -4.04 -4.44
C HIS A 141 15.72 -3.15 -3.27
N VAL A 142 16.10 -1.88 -3.35
CA VAL A 142 15.69 -0.80 -2.45
C VAL A 142 15.12 0.34 -3.27
N ILE A 143 13.84 0.66 -3.06
CA ILE A 143 13.17 1.80 -3.69
C ILE A 143 12.94 2.88 -2.64
N VAL A 144 13.37 4.10 -2.94
CA VAL A 144 13.30 5.24 -2.01
C VAL A 144 12.33 6.29 -2.52
N ILE A 145 11.30 6.55 -1.73
CA ILE A 145 10.28 7.57 -1.96
C ILE A 145 10.72 8.85 -1.23
N CYS A 146 10.97 9.92 -1.98
CA CYS A 146 11.43 11.20 -1.44
C CYS A 146 10.27 12.17 -1.25
N SER A 147 10.35 13.05 -0.26
CA SER A 147 9.37 14.09 -0.04
C SER A 147 9.61 15.32 -0.92
N ALA A 148 8.50 15.99 -1.28
CA ALA A 148 8.49 17.20 -2.07
C ALA A 148 8.71 18.48 -1.25
N GLY A 149 8.86 19.59 -1.98
CA GLY A 149 8.88 20.94 -1.41
C GLY A 149 10.27 21.44 -1.01
N ARG A 150 10.34 22.70 -0.54
CA ARG A 150 11.60 23.36 -0.16
C ARG A 150 12.36 22.66 0.95
N THR A 151 11.64 21.95 1.81
CA THR A 151 12.17 21.15 2.91
C THR A 151 12.04 19.65 2.65
N GLY A 152 11.83 19.26 1.38
CA GLY A 152 11.72 17.88 0.94
C GLY A 152 13.07 17.19 0.77
N SER A 153 13.06 15.87 0.75
CA SER A 153 14.28 15.06 0.62
C SER A 153 14.70 14.79 -0.83
N ALA A 154 13.89 15.15 -1.83
CA ALA A 154 14.19 14.88 -3.24
C ALA A 154 15.56 15.44 -3.68
N GLY A 155 15.89 16.68 -3.26
CA GLY A 155 17.20 17.28 -3.53
C GLY A 155 18.37 16.62 -2.79
N GLN A 156 18.10 15.82 -1.75
CA GLN A 156 19.10 15.10 -0.96
C GLN A 156 19.30 13.64 -1.43
N TRP A 157 18.52 13.19 -2.41
CA TRP A 157 18.64 11.84 -2.97
C TRP A 157 20.09 11.47 -3.38
N PRO A 158 20.85 12.32 -4.10
CA PRO A 158 22.22 11.99 -4.47
C PRO A 158 23.13 11.76 -3.27
N LEU A 159 22.97 12.57 -2.22
CA LEU A 159 23.73 12.45 -0.97
C LEU A 159 23.36 11.16 -0.23
N PHE A 160 22.07 10.86 -0.10
CA PHE A 160 21.62 9.61 0.53
C PHE A 160 22.13 8.38 -0.22
N ARG A 161 22.06 8.37 -1.55
CA ARG A 161 22.60 7.30 -2.39
C ARG A 161 24.10 7.09 -2.16
N ALA A 162 24.88 8.17 -2.15
CA ALA A 162 26.32 8.10 -1.92
C ALA A 162 26.64 7.60 -0.50
N LEU A 163 25.82 7.98 0.49
CA LEU A 163 25.92 7.48 1.85
C LEU A 163 25.64 5.97 1.93
N VAL A 164 24.57 5.47 1.32
CA VAL A 164 24.26 4.02 1.33
C VAL A 164 25.41 3.23 0.69
N GLN A 165 25.95 3.70 -0.44
CA GLN A 165 27.10 3.05 -1.09
C GLN A 165 28.33 3.00 -0.19
N ARG A 166 28.53 4.02 0.64
CA ARG A 166 29.66 4.07 1.58
C ARG A 166 29.43 3.20 2.81
N VAL A 167 28.20 3.15 3.32
CA VAL A 167 27.81 2.36 4.50
C VAL A 167 27.76 0.86 4.17
N PHE A 168 27.47 0.50 2.93
CA PHE A 168 27.39 -0.90 2.47
C PHE A 168 28.34 -1.13 1.28
N PRO A 169 29.66 -1.09 1.49
CA PRO A 169 30.61 -1.33 0.42
C PRO A 169 30.44 -2.76 -0.11
N GLY A 170 30.21 -2.90 -1.42
CA GLY A 170 29.99 -4.20 -2.04
C GLY A 170 28.55 -4.74 -1.92
N ALA A 171 27.59 -3.90 -1.51
CA ALA A 171 26.17 -4.23 -1.60
C ALA A 171 25.79 -4.75 -3.00
N ALA A 172 25.16 -5.92 -3.06
CA ALA A 172 24.67 -6.52 -4.30
C ALA A 172 23.27 -6.02 -4.70
N PHE A 173 22.61 -5.24 -3.84
CA PHE A 173 21.28 -4.72 -4.11
C PHE A 173 21.30 -3.47 -5.00
N GLU A 174 20.24 -3.32 -5.77
CA GLU A 174 19.96 -2.15 -6.58
C GLU A 174 19.23 -1.08 -5.75
N LEU A 175 19.79 0.12 -5.68
CA LEU A 175 19.20 1.27 -5.00
C LEU A 175 18.66 2.29 -6.01
N ARG A 176 17.36 2.54 -5.98
CA ARG A 176 16.65 3.51 -6.85
C ARG A 176 15.76 4.44 -6.04
N SER A 177 15.46 5.61 -6.58
CA SER A 177 14.36 6.45 -6.09
C SER A 177 13.10 6.25 -6.94
N ALA A 178 11.94 6.60 -6.39
CA ALA A 178 10.67 6.62 -7.13
C ALA A 178 10.77 7.49 -8.41
N ALA A 179 11.50 8.61 -8.35
CA ALA A 179 11.78 9.47 -9.50
C ALA A 179 12.52 8.77 -10.66
N GLN A 180 13.27 7.70 -10.36
CA GLN A 180 13.95 6.89 -11.38
C GLN A 180 13.05 5.80 -11.97
N LEU A 181 11.93 5.49 -11.30
CA LEU A 181 10.90 4.60 -11.84
C LEU A 181 9.95 5.40 -12.74
N ASP A 182 9.55 6.59 -12.27
CA ASP A 182 8.66 7.50 -12.99
C ASP A 182 9.04 8.96 -12.72
N SER A 183 9.19 9.75 -13.78
CA SER A 183 9.59 11.15 -13.71
C SER A 183 8.56 12.06 -13.03
N ARG A 184 7.30 11.62 -12.90
CA ARG A 184 6.25 12.32 -12.14
C ARG A 184 6.66 12.54 -10.68
N PHE A 185 7.48 11.67 -10.11
CA PHE A 185 7.99 11.78 -8.75
C PHE A 185 9.32 12.55 -8.64
N GLY A 186 9.76 13.21 -9.71
CA GLY A 186 11.06 13.90 -9.78
C GLY A 186 11.26 15.00 -8.73
N ALA A 187 10.19 15.72 -8.39
CA ALA A 187 10.21 16.74 -7.35
C ALA A 187 10.01 16.19 -5.93
N GLY A 188 9.85 14.86 -5.79
CA GLY A 188 9.35 14.20 -4.58
C GLY A 188 7.82 14.20 -4.52
N ILE A 189 7.26 13.62 -3.45
CA ILE A 189 5.83 13.57 -3.17
C ILE A 189 5.53 14.38 -1.91
N ASP A 190 4.45 15.16 -1.92
CA ASP A 190 3.96 15.76 -0.68
C ASP A 190 3.41 14.64 0.21
N PHE A 191 3.99 14.44 1.39
CA PHE A 191 3.57 13.34 2.26
C PHE A 191 2.22 13.58 2.95
N GLU A 192 1.65 14.77 2.82
CA GLU A 192 0.26 15.04 3.18
C GLU A 192 -0.72 14.65 2.05
N ASP A 193 -0.23 14.45 0.82
CA ASP A 193 -1.01 13.93 -0.31
C ASP A 193 -1.05 12.40 -0.25
N VAL A 194 -2.08 11.88 0.41
CA VAL A 194 -2.29 10.44 0.60
C VAL A 194 -2.38 9.70 -0.74
N ASP A 195 -3.02 10.29 -1.76
CA ASP A 195 -3.18 9.66 -3.08
C ASP A 195 -1.83 9.59 -3.80
N GLY A 196 -1.04 10.66 -3.73
CA GLY A 196 0.33 10.68 -4.25
C GLY A 196 1.25 9.67 -3.55
N VAL A 197 1.16 9.54 -2.23
CA VAL A 197 1.89 8.53 -1.45
C VAL A 197 1.45 7.12 -1.83
N ALA A 198 0.14 6.90 -1.98
CA ALA A 198 -0.41 5.61 -2.38
C ALA A 198 0.10 5.19 -3.76
N GLN A 199 0.03 6.09 -4.74
CA GLN A 199 0.46 5.83 -6.10
C GLN A 199 1.97 5.56 -6.18
N ALA A 200 2.80 6.35 -5.50
CA ALA A 200 4.24 6.11 -5.48
C ALA A 200 4.62 4.78 -4.80
N THR A 201 3.90 4.42 -3.73
CA THR A 201 4.09 3.15 -3.04
C THR A 201 3.65 1.98 -3.91
N ASP A 202 2.53 2.13 -4.63
CA ASP A 202 2.02 1.13 -5.55
C ASP A 202 2.95 0.92 -6.76
N ASP A 203 3.38 1.99 -7.42
CA ASP A 203 4.32 1.94 -8.54
C ASP A 203 5.65 1.28 -8.11
N ALA A 204 6.15 1.61 -6.91
CA ALA A 204 7.33 0.96 -6.34
C ALA A 204 7.09 -0.54 -6.06
N TYR A 205 5.93 -0.90 -5.54
CA TYR A 205 5.58 -2.28 -5.22
C TYR A 205 5.39 -3.12 -6.48
N VAL A 206 4.65 -2.63 -7.47
CA VAL A 206 4.46 -3.24 -8.79
C VAL A 206 5.81 -3.43 -9.47
N HIS A 207 6.69 -2.44 -9.43
CA HIS A 207 8.05 -2.59 -9.97
C HIS A 207 8.80 -3.79 -9.36
N LEU A 208 8.68 -4.00 -8.05
CA LEU A 208 9.32 -5.14 -7.36
C LEU A 208 8.67 -6.48 -7.74
N LEU A 209 7.34 -6.51 -7.92
CA LEU A 209 6.64 -7.70 -8.43
C LEU A 209 7.09 -8.04 -9.86
N GLU A 210 7.26 -7.04 -10.73
CA GLU A 210 7.75 -7.20 -12.11
C GLU A 210 9.19 -7.74 -12.16
N ARG A 211 9.99 -7.53 -11.11
CA ARG A 211 11.31 -8.18 -10.94
C ARG A 211 11.22 -9.63 -10.45
N GLY A 212 10.01 -10.16 -10.25
CA GLY A 212 9.76 -11.53 -9.82
C GLY A 212 9.79 -11.74 -8.31
N LEU A 213 9.77 -10.66 -7.50
CA LEU A 213 9.67 -10.81 -6.05
C LEU A 213 8.23 -11.20 -5.65
N PRO A 214 8.04 -12.21 -4.78
CA PRO A 214 6.73 -12.52 -4.23
C PRO A 214 6.33 -11.47 -3.17
N HIS A 215 5.02 -11.29 -2.96
CA HIS A 215 4.47 -10.34 -1.99
C HIS A 215 5.07 -10.47 -0.58
N SER A 216 5.36 -11.70 -0.14
CA SER A 216 5.93 -12.00 1.17
C SER A 216 7.38 -11.52 1.33
N GLU A 217 8.07 -11.21 0.24
CA GLU A 217 9.49 -10.80 0.20
C GLU A 217 9.64 -9.28 -0.11
N ILE A 218 8.54 -8.51 -0.03
CA ILE A 218 8.52 -7.06 -0.16
C ILE A 218 8.05 -6.43 1.15
N LEU A 219 8.82 -5.50 1.69
CA LEU A 219 8.48 -4.72 2.88
C LEU A 219 8.41 -3.22 2.58
N ILE A 220 7.47 -2.55 3.23
CA ILE A 220 7.35 -1.08 3.24
C ILE A 220 7.82 -0.58 4.61
N ASP A 221 8.92 0.17 4.64
CA ASP A 221 9.42 0.83 5.85
C ASP A 221 8.67 2.13 6.10
N VAL A 222 7.85 2.14 7.14
CA VAL A 222 7.07 3.32 7.55
C VAL A 222 7.79 4.14 8.63
N THR A 223 9.08 3.87 8.86
CA THR A 223 9.88 4.51 9.90
C THR A 223 10.33 5.91 9.51
N GLY A 224 10.58 6.12 8.23
CA GLY A 224 10.97 7.42 7.69
C GLY A 224 9.76 8.34 7.45
N GLY A 225 9.80 9.55 7.97
CA GLY A 225 8.86 10.62 7.62
C GLY A 225 8.46 11.51 8.78
N GLN A 226 7.59 12.49 8.48
CA GLN A 226 6.72 13.07 9.51
C GLN A 226 5.65 12.04 9.92
N LYS A 227 5.01 12.22 11.09
CA LYS A 227 3.98 11.28 11.59
C LYS A 227 2.88 11.02 10.57
N THR A 228 2.55 12.01 9.75
CA THR A 228 1.55 11.97 8.68
C THR A 228 1.94 11.01 7.56
N ASN A 229 3.19 11.02 7.12
CA ASN A 229 3.70 10.05 6.14
C ASN A 229 3.59 8.60 6.64
N ALA A 230 4.02 8.36 7.88
CA ALA A 230 3.94 7.03 8.47
C ALA A 230 2.48 6.54 8.53
N ILE A 231 1.53 7.43 8.84
CA ILE A 231 0.09 7.11 8.82
C ILE A 231 -0.39 6.84 7.40
N ALA A 232 -0.06 7.68 6.42
CA ALA A 232 -0.47 7.51 5.03
C ALA A 232 0.07 6.21 4.43
N ALA A 233 1.38 5.98 4.56
CA ALA A 233 2.03 4.75 4.10
C ALA A 233 1.48 3.51 4.80
N THR A 234 1.24 3.58 6.11
CA THR A 234 0.59 2.50 6.87
C THR A 234 -0.83 2.26 6.37
N ALA A 235 -1.65 3.30 6.18
CA ALA A 235 -3.02 3.15 5.72
C ALA A 235 -3.11 2.50 4.34
N VAL A 236 -2.25 2.92 3.41
CA VAL A 236 -2.13 2.34 2.06
C VAL A 236 -1.71 0.87 2.14
N ALA A 237 -0.65 0.57 2.90
CA ALA A 237 -0.17 -0.79 3.03
C ALA A 237 -1.20 -1.72 3.69
N LEU A 238 -1.88 -1.23 4.74
CA LEU A 238 -2.95 -1.96 5.41
C LEU A 238 -4.12 -2.25 4.48
N ALA A 239 -4.58 -1.27 3.69
CA ALA A 239 -5.71 -1.44 2.78
C ALA A 239 -5.49 -2.55 1.74
N GLU A 240 -4.24 -2.79 1.35
CA GLU A 240 -3.82 -3.75 0.33
C GLU A 240 -3.22 -5.05 0.91
N GLY A 241 -3.26 -5.24 2.24
CA GLY A 241 -2.69 -6.42 2.90
C GLY A 241 -1.17 -6.55 2.73
N ARG A 242 -0.45 -5.43 2.63
CA ARG A 242 1.00 -5.39 2.47
C ARG A 242 1.70 -5.39 3.83
N ARG A 243 2.87 -6.01 3.88
CA ARG A 243 3.71 -6.05 5.07
C ARG A 243 4.42 -4.72 5.27
N ILE A 244 4.35 -4.18 6.48
CA ILE A 244 5.05 -2.95 6.87
C ILE A 244 6.07 -3.23 7.94
N GLN A 245 7.13 -2.42 7.98
CA GLN A 245 8.12 -2.47 9.05
C GLN A 245 8.27 -1.12 9.74
N TYR A 246 8.63 -1.17 11.01
CA TYR A 246 9.00 -0.02 11.82
C TYR A 246 10.31 -0.27 12.57
N VAL A 247 11.26 0.64 12.44
CA VAL A 247 12.57 0.62 13.10
C VAL A 247 12.59 1.60 14.25
N ALA A 248 12.63 1.11 15.48
CA ALA A 248 12.77 1.94 16.68
C ALA A 248 14.22 1.89 17.15
N CYS A 249 14.93 3.02 17.13
CA CYS A 249 16.26 3.13 17.71
C CYS A 249 16.20 3.83 19.06
N ASP A 250 16.68 3.15 20.09
CA ASP A 250 16.91 3.70 21.40
C ASP A 250 18.18 4.57 21.37
N ARG A 251 18.09 5.76 21.97
CA ARG A 251 19.17 6.75 22.01
C ARG A 251 20.20 6.44 23.12
N ASP A 252 19.77 5.83 24.21
CA ASP A 252 20.58 5.59 25.39
C ASP A 252 21.37 4.29 25.23
N THR A 253 20.73 3.24 24.71
CA THR A 253 21.38 1.92 24.51
C THR A 253 22.05 1.78 23.14
N CYS A 254 21.82 2.73 22.23
CA CYS A 254 22.19 2.63 20.81
C CYS A 254 21.65 1.38 20.10
N THR A 255 20.65 0.68 20.64
CA THR A 255 20.05 -0.49 20.01
C THR A 255 18.90 -0.08 19.10
N CYS A 256 18.74 -0.78 17.97
CA CYS A 256 17.58 -0.62 17.10
C CYS A 256 16.79 -1.93 17.08
N HIS A 257 15.47 -1.81 17.16
CA HIS A 257 14.52 -2.91 17.08
C HIS A 257 13.69 -2.74 15.82
N LEU A 258 13.56 -3.82 15.05
CA LEU A 258 12.80 -3.83 13.81
C LEU A 258 11.59 -4.73 14.01
N ASN A 259 10.40 -4.16 13.89
CA ASN A 259 9.14 -4.89 13.99
C ASN A 259 8.48 -4.92 12.61
N VAL A 260 8.12 -6.10 12.13
CA VAL A 260 7.24 -6.23 10.96
C VAL A 260 5.81 -6.49 11.42
N TYR A 261 4.89 -5.79 10.78
CA TYR A 261 3.46 -5.99 10.93
C TYR A 261 2.93 -6.64 9.66
N ASP A 262 2.45 -7.87 9.81
CA ASP A 262 1.79 -8.61 8.74
C ASP A 262 0.27 -8.56 8.96
N VAL A 263 -0.44 -8.07 7.95
CA VAL A 263 -1.88 -7.82 8.04
C VAL A 263 -2.59 -8.85 7.22
N THR A 264 -3.15 -9.81 7.95
CA THR A 264 -3.93 -10.90 7.38
C THR A 264 -5.41 -10.62 7.60
N TYR A 265 -6.21 -10.95 6.59
CA TYR A 265 -7.67 -10.91 6.67
C TYR A 265 -8.17 -12.35 6.83
N ASP A 266 -8.98 -12.61 7.86
CA ASP A 266 -9.65 -13.91 8.01
C ASP A 266 -10.55 -14.15 6.78
N GLY A 267 -10.37 -15.31 6.12
CA GLY A 267 -11.16 -15.74 4.95
C GLY A 267 -12.54 -16.27 5.28
#